data_AF-A0A1A0UMD5-F1
#
_entry.id   AF-A0A1A0UMD5-F1
#
_cell.length_a   1.000
_cell.length_b   1.000
_cell.length_c   1.000
_cell.angle_alpha   90.00
_cell.angle_beta   90.00
_cell.angle_gamma   90.00
#
_symmetry.space_group_name_H-M   'P 1'
#
loop_
_entity.id
_entity.type
_entity.pdbx_description
1 polymer ?
#
loop_
_entity_poly.entity_id
_entity_poly.type
_entity_poly.pdbx_seq_one_letter_code
_entity_poly.pdbx_strand_id
1 'polypeptide(L)'
;MEVDPEILKAFAGQVDTVSSLIREADVGHKVSDAADGLPGSATQWAARLLGEHVTERVDAIAANVSKMGEAVRGAGNTYEVTDSDLAGHFKRIF
;
A
#
# COMPACT_ATOMS: atom_id res chain seq x y z
N MET A 1 -1.09 -14.94 23.48
CA MET A 1 -1.61 -15.97 22.56
C MET A 1 -0.64 -16.04 21.40
N GLU A 2 -0.23 -17.25 21.01
CA GLU A 2 0.62 -17.44 19.82
C GLU A 2 -0.22 -17.33 18.56
N VAL A 3 0.39 -16.81 17.49
CA VAL A 3 -0.25 -16.62 16.20
C VAL A 3 -0.01 -17.84 15.30
N ASP A 4 -1.02 -18.28 14.57
CA ASP A 4 -0.91 -19.37 13.61
C ASP A 4 -0.04 -18.96 12.39
N PRO A 5 1.09 -19.64 12.13
CA PRO A 5 1.97 -19.33 11.00
C PRO A 5 1.31 -19.48 9.62
N GLU A 6 0.36 -20.40 9.45
CA GLU A 6 -0.32 -20.61 8.16
C GLU A 6 -1.27 -19.44 7.85
N ILE A 7 -1.94 -18.89 8.87
CA ILE A 7 -2.74 -17.66 8.74
C ILE A 7 -1.85 -16.47 8.35
N LEU A 8 -0.65 -16.37 8.93
CA LEU A 8 0.31 -15.31 8.58
C LEU A 8 0.79 -15.44 7.14
N LYS A 9 1.11 -16.64 6.66
CA LYS A 9 1.50 -16.87 5.26
C LYS A 9 0.37 -16.52 4.29
N ALA A 10 -0.87 -16.91 4.62
CA ALA A 10 -2.05 -16.55 3.81
C ALA A 10 -2.27 -15.03 3.78
N PHE A 11 -2.16 -14.35 4.92
CA PHE A 11 -2.26 -12.90 5.00
C PHE A 11 -1.15 -12.20 4.22
N ALA A 12 0.10 -12.69 4.28
CA ALA A 12 1.20 -12.17 3.47
C ALA A 12 0.89 -12.25 1.96
N GLY A 13 0.32 -13.36 1.49
CA GLY A 13 -0.11 -13.49 0.09
C GLY A 13 -1.23 -12.51 -0.29
N GLN A 14 -2.17 -12.26 0.64
CA GLN A 14 -3.22 -11.26 0.43
C GLN A 14 -2.65 -9.83 0.34
N VAL A 15 -1.70 -9.50 1.20
CA VAL A 15 -1.00 -8.21 1.21
C VAL A 15 -0.22 -7.98 -0.09
N ASP A 16 0.50 -9.00 -0.58
CA ASP A 16 1.22 -8.91 -1.87
C ASP A 16 0.25 -8.66 -3.03
N THR A 17 -0.91 -9.35 -3.04
CA THR A 17 -1.97 -9.14 -4.03
C THR A 17 -2.52 -7.70 -3.99
N VAL A 18 -2.82 -7.19 -2.81
CA VAL A 18 -3.34 -5.83 -2.62
C VAL A 18 -2.30 -4.78 -3.05
N SER A 19 -1.02 -4.99 -2.70
CA SER A 19 0.07 -4.09 -3.12
C SER A 19 0.18 -4.02 -4.65
N SER A 20 0.03 -5.16 -5.33
CA SER A 20 -0.01 -5.21 -6.80
C SER A 20 -1.22 -4.45 -7.36
N LEU A 21 -2.41 -4.66 -6.81
CA LEU A 21 -3.63 -3.99 -7.27
C LEU A 21 -3.57 -2.47 -7.08
N ILE A 22 -2.98 -1.99 -5.99
CA ILE A 22 -2.79 -0.55 -5.75
C ILE A 22 -1.89 0.06 -6.82
N ARG A 23 -0.79 -0.61 -7.18
CA ARG A 23 0.13 -0.15 -8.23
C ARG A 23 -0.53 -0.19 -9.61
N GLU A 24 -1.22 -1.28 -9.93
CA GLU A 24 -1.91 -1.46 -11.21
C GLU A 24 -3.05 -0.45 -11.42
N ALA A 25 -3.69 0.00 -10.33
CA ALA A 25 -4.73 1.00 -10.40
C ALA A 25 -4.24 2.34 -11.00
N ASP A 26 -2.95 2.65 -10.86
CA ASP A 26 -2.26 3.81 -11.46
C ASP A 26 -3.08 5.12 -11.39
N VAL A 27 -3.66 5.35 -10.21
CA VAL A 27 -4.67 6.40 -10.00
C VAL A 27 -4.06 7.79 -10.19
N GLY A 28 -2.79 7.95 -9.84
CA GLY A 28 -2.04 9.20 -10.03
C GLY A 28 -1.98 9.64 -11.48
N HIS A 29 -1.55 8.76 -12.40
CA HIS A 29 -1.56 9.06 -13.84
C HIS A 29 -2.97 9.30 -14.36
N LYS A 30 -3.94 8.47 -13.98
CA LYS A 30 -5.33 8.65 -14.42
C LYS A 30 -5.90 10.02 -14.04
N VAL A 31 -5.52 10.56 -12.88
CA VAL A 31 -5.90 11.91 -12.46
C VAL A 31 -5.12 12.96 -13.22
N SER A 32 -3.80 12.79 -13.39
CA SER A 32 -2.94 13.70 -14.14
C SER A 32 -3.46 13.94 -15.56
N ASP A 33 -3.89 12.87 -16.23
CA ASP A 33 -4.25 12.89 -17.64
C ASP A 33 -5.73 13.22 -17.88
N ALA A 34 -6.53 13.32 -16.81
CA ALA A 34 -7.98 13.48 -16.88
C ALA A 34 -8.44 14.73 -17.64
N ALA A 35 -7.60 15.76 -17.71
CA ALA A 35 -7.89 17.04 -18.37
C ALA A 35 -6.99 17.34 -19.59
N ASP A 36 -6.31 16.33 -20.14
CA ASP A 36 -5.48 16.53 -21.35
C ASP A 36 -6.28 16.89 -22.60
N GLY A 37 -7.60 16.71 -22.59
CA GLY A 37 -8.52 17.24 -23.60
C GLY A 37 -8.66 18.76 -23.60
N LEU A 38 -8.08 19.47 -22.61
CA LEU A 38 -8.16 20.94 -22.45
C LEU A 38 -6.76 21.57 -22.38
N PRO A 39 -5.94 21.48 -23.44
CA PRO A 39 -4.55 21.91 -23.40
C PRO A 39 -4.41 23.41 -23.09
N GLY A 40 -3.51 23.74 -22.15
CA GLY A 40 -3.24 25.13 -21.73
C GLY A 40 -4.26 25.73 -20.76
N SER A 41 -5.29 24.97 -20.38
CA SER A 41 -6.28 25.42 -19.40
C SER A 41 -5.76 25.32 -17.97
N ALA A 42 -6.34 26.14 -17.08
CA ALA A 42 -6.14 26.01 -15.64
C ALA A 42 -6.58 24.63 -15.12
N THR A 43 -7.57 24.00 -15.77
CA THR A 43 -8.06 22.65 -15.44
C THR A 43 -7.01 21.59 -15.73
N GLN A 44 -6.32 21.67 -16.87
CA GLN A 44 -5.22 20.75 -17.18
C GLN A 44 -4.08 20.90 -16.18
N TRP A 45 -3.71 22.14 -15.85
CA TRP A 45 -2.69 22.38 -14.83
C TRP A 45 -3.10 21.80 -13.46
N ALA A 46 -4.35 22.01 -13.05
CA ALA A 46 -4.86 21.50 -11.77
C ALA A 46 -4.92 19.97 -11.74
N ALA A 47 -5.29 19.33 -12.86
CA ALA A 47 -5.31 17.86 -12.97
C ALA A 47 -3.91 17.27 -12.77
N ARG A 48 -2.87 17.87 -13.37
CA ARG A 48 -1.47 17.45 -13.17
C ARG A 48 -1.02 17.61 -11.72
N LEU A 49 -1.27 18.78 -11.11
CA LEU A 49 -0.90 19.03 -9.71
C LEU A 49 -1.60 18.04 -8.75
N LEU A 50 -2.89 17.80 -8.97
CA LEU A 50 -3.64 16.82 -8.17
C LEU A 50 -3.17 15.40 -8.43
N GLY A 51 -2.82 15.07 -9.68
CA GLY A 51 -2.25 13.78 -10.06
C GLY A 51 -0.96 13.48 -9.30
N GLU A 52 -0.03 14.45 -9.25
CA GLU A 52 1.19 14.35 -8.44
C GLU A 52 0.87 14.10 -6.96
N HIS A 53 -0.05 14.87 -6.38
CA HIS A 53 -0.43 14.68 -4.99
C HIS A 53 -1.07 13.31 -4.72
N VAL A 54 -1.93 12.84 -5.62
CA VAL A 54 -2.55 11.52 -5.51
C VAL A 54 -1.49 10.42 -5.60
N THR A 55 -0.51 10.54 -6.50
CA THR A 55 0.63 9.61 -6.60
C THR A 55 1.36 9.49 -5.26
N GLU A 56 1.72 10.62 -4.63
CA GLU A 56 2.39 10.61 -3.32
C GLU A 56 1.59 9.86 -2.24
N ARG A 57 0.26 10.05 -2.23
CA ARG A 57 -0.62 9.37 -1.27
C ARG A 57 -0.73 7.87 -1.55
N VAL A 58 -0.87 7.49 -2.82
CA VAL A 58 -0.95 6.08 -3.24
C VAL A 58 0.36 5.36 -2.94
N ASP A 59 1.51 5.99 -3.18
CA ASP A 59 2.83 5.43 -2.86
C ASP A 59 3.00 5.22 -1.35
N ALA A 60 2.55 6.16 -0.52
CA ALA A 60 2.57 5.99 0.93
C ALA A 60 1.71 4.80 1.39
N ILE A 61 0.53 4.61 0.80
CA ILE A 61 -0.34 3.46 1.08
C ILE A 61 0.35 2.18 0.64
N ALA A 62 0.90 2.12 -0.58
CA ALA A 62 1.59 0.94 -1.10
C ALA A 62 2.82 0.57 -0.27
N ALA A 63 3.57 1.56 0.22
CA ALA A 63 4.70 1.36 1.12
C ALA A 63 4.26 0.78 2.46
N ASN A 64 3.15 1.27 3.03
CA ASN A 64 2.61 0.75 4.29
C ASN A 64 2.10 -0.68 4.14
N VAL A 65 1.39 -0.98 3.06
CA VAL A 65 0.95 -2.35 2.73
C VAL A 65 2.16 -3.28 2.58
N SER A 66 3.21 -2.86 1.87
CA SER A 66 4.45 -3.65 1.73
C SER A 66 5.10 -3.95 3.09
N LYS A 67 5.20 -2.95 3.98
CA LYS A 67 5.73 -3.12 5.35
C LYS A 67 4.91 -4.12 6.18
N MET A 68 3.59 -4.18 6.00
CA MET A 68 2.76 -5.20 6.67
C MET A 68 3.12 -6.61 6.20
N GLY A 69 3.31 -6.79 4.90
CA GLY A 69 3.68 -8.07 4.31
C GLY A 69 5.05 -8.55 4.83
N GLU A 70 6.01 -7.64 4.97
CA GLU A 70 7.32 -7.92 5.58
C GLU A 70 7.19 -8.32 7.05
N ALA A 71 6.43 -7.57 7.85
CA ALA A 71 6.22 -7.87 9.27
C ALA A 71 5.59 -9.26 9.47
N VAL A 72 4.57 -9.58 8.65
CA VAL A 72 3.83 -10.83 8.75
C VAL A 72 4.66 -12.01 8.23
N ARG A 73 5.40 -11.85 7.14
CA ARG A 73 6.31 -12.90 6.62
C ARG A 73 7.44 -13.18 7.59
N GLY A 74 8.00 -12.14 8.22
CA GLY A 74 8.99 -12.29 9.30
C GLY A 74 8.42 -13.06 10.49
N ALA A 75 7.17 -12.75 10.87
CA ALA A 75 6.49 -13.46 11.95
C ALA A 75 6.16 -14.91 11.60
N GLY A 76 5.64 -15.19 10.40
CA GLY A 76 5.29 -16.56 9.96
C GLY A 76 6.49 -17.49 9.72
N ASN A 77 7.70 -16.95 9.62
CA ASN A 77 8.96 -17.72 9.59
C ASN A 77 9.46 -18.08 10.99
N THR A 78 8.91 -17.46 12.04
CA THR A 78 9.30 -17.68 13.43
C THR A 78 8.22 -18.50 14.11
N TYR A 79 8.58 -19.67 14.66
CA TYR A 79 7.60 -20.64 15.17
C TYR A 79 6.84 -20.19 16.42
N GLU A 80 7.35 -19.19 17.16
CA GLU A 80 6.70 -18.61 18.34
C GLU A 80 6.67 -17.08 18.18
N VAL A 81 5.58 -16.54 17.63
CA VAL A 81 5.30 -15.10 17.64
C VAL A 81 4.05 -14.84 18.45
N THR A 82 4.15 -13.90 19.38
CA THR A 82 3.00 -13.50 20.19
C THR A 82 2.19 -12.42 19.47
N ASP A 83 0.87 -12.44 19.69
CA ASP A 83 -0.04 -11.40 19.19
C ASP A 83 0.41 -9.96 19.56
N SER A 84 0.95 -9.79 20.78
CA SER A 84 1.48 -8.50 21.24
C SER A 84 2.67 -8.01 20.44
N ASP A 85 3.57 -8.90 20.03
CA ASP A 85 4.75 -8.54 19.24
C ASP A 85 4.33 -8.12 17.84
N LEU A 86 3.48 -8.92 17.20
CA LEU A 86 2.93 -8.62 15.87
C LEU A 86 2.16 -7.29 15.85
N ALA A 87 1.31 -7.04 16.85
CA ALA A 87 0.60 -5.78 17.00
C ALA A 87 1.56 -4.58 17.16
N GLY A 88 2.70 -4.78 17.83
CA GLY A 88 3.77 -3.80 17.94
C GLY A 88 4.37 -3.40 16.59
N HIS A 89 4.54 -4.35 15.67
CA HIS A 89 5.02 -4.06 14.30
C HIS A 89 4.03 -3.20 13.51
N PHE A 90 2.73 -3.49 13.60
CA PHE A 90 1.70 -2.71 12.88
C PHE A 90 1.57 -1.26 13.36
N LYS A 91 1.77 -1.00 14.66
CA LYS A 91 1.77 0.37 15.22
C LYS A 91 2.88 1.27 14.68
N ARG A 92 3.89 0.72 13.99
CA ARG A 92 4.99 1.51 13.38
C ARG A 92 4.76 1.79 11.89
N ILE A 93 3.67 1.27 11.32
CA ILE A 93 3.34 1.38 9.89
C ILE A 93 2.33 2.50 9.63
N PHE A 94 1.56 2.91 10.66
CA PHE A 94 0.61 4.02 10.64
C PHE A 94 0.94 5.02 11.74
#